data_AF-A0ABD5MYN4-F1
#
_entry.id   AF-A0ABD5MYN4-F1
#
_cell.length_a   1.000
_cell.length_b   1.000
_cell.length_c   1.000
_cell.angle_alpha   90.00
_cell.angle_beta   90.00
_cell.angle_gamma   90.00
#
_symmetry.space_group_name_H-M   'P 1'
#
loop_
_entity.id
_entity.type
_entity.pdbx_description
1 polymer ?
#
loop_
_entity_poly.entity_id
_entity_poly.type
_entity_poly.pdbx_seq_one_letter_code
_entity_poly.pdbx_strand_id
1 'polypeptide(L)' 'MEKLFSTQNRKKLQKMMLEAFNSEINMLTPELKNILAADMVTAFQNRLVVFQRIQAKTTV' A
#
# COMPACT_ATOMS: atom_id res chain seq x y z
N MET A 1 17.64 -4.07 -9.14
CA MET A 1 17.33 -2.65 -8.95
C MET A 1 16.31 -2.55 -7.82
N GLU A 2 16.77 -2.56 -6.57
CA GLU A 2 15.96 -2.08 -5.45
C GLU A 2 16.89 -1.31 -4.53
N LYS A 3 16.72 0.01 -4.46
CA LYS A 3 17.10 0.72 -3.24
C LYS A 3 16.23 0.11 -2.17
N LEU A 4 16.75 -0.86 -1.42
CA LEU A 4 16.21 -1.25 -0.12
C LEU A 4 15.94 0.07 0.60
N PHE A 5 14.66 0.45 0.73
CA PHE A 5 14.30 1.59 1.55
C PHE A 5 15.04 1.37 2.87
N SER A 6 15.92 2.30 3.24
CA SER A 6 16.64 2.19 4.50
C SER A 6 15.60 1.90 5.58
N THR A 7 15.95 1.07 6.56
CA THR A 7 15.02 0.71 7.65
C THR A 7 14.40 1.95 8.29
N GLN A 8 15.13 3.06 8.30
CA GLN A 8 14.66 4.39 8.68
C GLN A 8 13.56 4.95 7.77
N ASN A 9 13.72 4.90 6.44
CA ASN A 9 12.70 5.35 5.49
C ASN A 9 11.41 4.52 5.61
N ARG A 10 11.54 3.19 5.80
CA ARG A 10 10.38 2.33 6.02
C ARG A 10 9.63 2.69 7.31
N LYS A 11 10.35 2.88 8.42
CA LYS A 11 9.75 3.30 9.71
C LYS A 11 9.07 4.66 9.60
N LYS A 12 9.69 5.62 8.89
CA LYS A 12 9.11 6.94 8.66
C LYS A 12 7.80 6.84 7.88
N LEU A 13 7.79 6.09 6.77
CA LEU A 13 6.58 5.88 5.97
C LEU A 13 5.48 5.18 6.77
N GLN A 14 5.84 4.17 7.57
CA GLN A 14 4.89 3.48 8.43
C GLN A 14 4.25 4.44 9.45
N LYS A 15 5.05 5.31 10.08
CA LYS A 15 4.55 6.32 11.02
C LYS A 15 3.57 7.28 10.33
N MET A 16 3.95 7.83 9.18
CA MET A 16 3.09 8.73 8.41
C MET A 16 1.78 8.06 8.02
N MET A 17 1.82 6.78 7.64
CA MET A 17 0.62 6.05 7.25
C MET A 17 -0.31 5.78 8.43
N LEU A 18 0.24 5.49 9.61
CA LEU A 18 -0.54 5.35 10.85
C LEU A 18 -1.20 6.67 11.26
N GLU A 19 -0.49 7.79 11.13
CA GLU A 19 -1.05 9.13 11.36
C GLU A 19 -2.21 9.40 10.39
N ALA A 20 -1.99 9.18 9.09
CA ALA A 20 -3.04 9.36 8.08
C ALA A 20 -4.30 8.51 8.38
N PHE A 21 -4.13 7.25 8.78
CA PHE A 21 -5.23 6.36 9.14
C PHE A 21 -6.01 6.80 10.38
N ASN A 22 -5.33 7.32 11.40
CA ASN A 22 -5.97 7.66 12.67
C ASN A 22 -6.65 9.04 12.63
N SER A 23 -6.04 10.03 11.98
CA SER A 23 -6.53 11.42 12.01
C SER A 23 -7.06 11.92 10.68
N GLU A 24 -6.35 11.67 9.58
CA GLU A 24 -6.62 12.37 8.31
C GLU A 24 -7.76 11.72 7.53
N ILE A 25 -7.79 10.38 7.43
CA ILE A 25 -8.87 9.66 6.75
C ILE A 25 -10.22 9.97 7.38
N ASN A 26 -10.27 10.13 8.70
CA ASN A 26 -11.52 10.42 9.39
C ASN A 26 -12.14 11.75 8.98
N MET A 27 -11.32 12.73 8.57
CA MET A 27 -11.74 14.05 8.08
C MET A 27 -12.25 14.04 6.64
N LEU A 28 -12.03 12.95 5.89
CA LEU A 28 -12.52 12.82 4.52
C LEU A 28 -14.04 12.72 4.47
N THR A 29 -14.63 13.27 3.42
CA THR A 29 -16.05 13.04 3.09
C THR A 29 -16.29 11.55 2.80
N PRO A 30 -17.54 11.06 2.95
CA PRO A 30 -17.85 9.67 2.62
C PRO A 30 -17.45 9.25 1.19
N GLU A 31 -17.61 10.15 0.23
CA GLU A 31 -17.20 9.93 -1.16
C GLU A 31 -15.68 9.71 -1.28
N LEU A 32 -14.89 10.58 -0.67
CA LEU A 32 -13.42 10.47 -0.70
C LEU A 32 -12.92 9.21 0.04
N LYS A 33 -13.60 8.81 1.13
CA LYS A 33 -13.31 7.53 1.82
C LYS A 33 -13.55 6.34 0.90
N ASN A 34 -14.64 6.35 0.12
CA ASN A 34 -14.96 5.27 -0.81
C ASN A 34 -13.96 5.19 -1.97
N ILE A 35 -13.56 6.35 -2.53
CA ILE A 35 -12.53 6.41 -3.58
C ILE A 35 -11.21 5.86 -3.06
N LEU A 36 -10.77 6.33 -1.88
CA LEU A 36 -9.53 5.85 -1.26
C LEU A 36 -9.56 4.34 -1.01
N ALA A 37 -10.67 3.80 -0.52
CA ALA A 37 -10.82 2.37 -0.28
C ALA A 37 -10.72 1.57 -1.60
N ALA A 38 -11.38 2.03 -2.67
CA ALA A 38 -11.32 1.38 -3.98
C ALA A 38 -9.89 1.38 -4.56
N ASP A 39 -9.17 2.50 -4.44
CA ASP A 39 -7.79 2.62 -4.91
C ASP A 39 -6.84 1.72 -4.12
N MET A 40 -6.99 1.66 -2.79
CA MET A 40 -6.19 0.77 -1.93
C MET A 40 -6.40 -0.71 -2.28
N VAL A 41 -7.65 -1.13 -2.52
CA VAL A 41 -7.97 -2.49 -2.96
C VAL A 41 -7.33 -2.80 -4.30
N THR A 42 -7.45 -1.88 -5.27
CA THR A 42 -6.87 -2.04 -6.60
C THR A 42 -5.34 -2.16 -6.55
N ALA A 43 -4.67 -1.29 -5.78
CA ALA A 43 -3.23 -1.35 -5.58
C ALA A 43 -2.78 -2.68 -4.95
N PHE A 44 -3.54 -3.17 -3.97
CA PHE A 44 -3.26 -4.45 -3.32
C PHE A 44 -3.43 -5.64 -4.30
N GLN A 45 -4.52 -5.67 -5.05
CA GLN A 45 -4.76 -6.70 -6.08
C GLN A 45 -3.65 -6.71 -7.14
N ASN A 46 -3.23 -5.54 -7.63
CA ASN A 46 -2.13 -5.42 -8.57
C ASN A 46 -0.83 -6.02 -8.02
N ARG A 47 -0.55 -5.80 -6.71
CA ARG A 47 0.65 -6.37 -6.09
C ARG A 47 0.57 -7.88 -5.94
N LEU A 48 -0.59 -8.43 -5.59
CA LEU A 48 -0.82 -9.88 -5.54
C LEU A 48 -0.60 -10.54 -6.91
N VAL A 49 -1.12 -9.95 -7.98
CA VAL A 49 -0.92 -10.46 -9.35
C VAL A 49 0.57 -10.52 -9.70
N VAL A 50 1.35 -9.49 -9.33
CA VAL A 50 2.80 -9.51 -9.54
C VAL A 50 3.45 -10.65 -8.75
N PHE A 51 3.08 -10.86 -7.49
CA PHE A 51 3.64 -11.96 -6.68
C PHE A 51 3.29 -13.33 -7.22
N GLN A 52 2.05 -13.55 -7.67
CA GLN A 52 1.62 -14.78 -8.32
C GLN A 52 2.43 -15.07 -9.59
N ARG A 53 2.66 -14.04 -10.42
CA ARG A 53 3.49 -14.16 -11.63
C ARG A 53 4.94 -14.50 -11.31
N ILE A 54 5.51 -13.95 -10.24
CA ILE A 54 6.86 -14.28 -9.80
C ILE A 54 6.90 -15.75 -9.36
N GLN A 55 5.99 -16.17 -8.47
CA GLN A 55 5.93 -17.55 -7.96
C GLN A 55 5.78 -18.58 -9.08
N ALA A 56 4.93 -18.30 -10.07
CA ALA A 56 4.74 -19.18 -11.23
C ALA A 56 6.02 -19.35 -12.06
N LYS A 57 6.86 -18.31 -12.17
CA LYS A 57 8.15 -18.38 -12.89
C LYS A 57 9.24 -19.11 -12.11
N THR A 58 9.17 -19.12 -10.79
CA THR A 58 10.18 -19.79 -9.94
C THR A 58 9.90 -21.28 -9.73
N THR A 59 8.71 -21.76 -10.13
CA THR A 59 8.26 -23.15 -9.96
C THR A 59 8.45 -23.98 -11.24
N VAL A 60 9.01 -23.39 -12.30
CA VAL A 60 9.35 -24.03 -13.59
C VAL A 60 10.85 -24.22 -13.68
#